data_AF-A0A4Q5XGL1-F1
#
_entry.id   AF-A0A4Q5XGL1-F1
#
_cell.length_a   1.000
_cell.length_b   1.000
_cell.length_c   1.000
_cell.angle_alpha   90.00
_cell.angle_beta   90.00
_cell.angle_gamma   90.00
#
_symmetry.space_group_name_H-M   'P 1'
#
loop_
_entity.id
_entity.type
_entity.pdbx_description
1 polymer ?
#
loop_
_entity_poly.entity_id
_entity_poly.type
_entity_poly.pdbx_seq_one_letter_code
_entity_poly.pdbx_strand_id
1 'polypeptide(L)'
;MGNSAAAAARLGFAVCDCARASSPSADAAPVAFARRQQPTRRAPDGAPSCTNRYIHWRRRSPREIIEQLMFDSLRRRAVTQVLAGDADFGGGATQRSACRLAERASMLARQIGRGCASTHLALTRAASNSYRARWSTTCDSPARLHAPFIARDSGSGREQRMNGSIRGEQSLSGGAFEDLTLVTGKVPGVMRAASAPVLTQASSAARDHAIDWLRGLVMVLMALDHARDFWFGLRHKPLDLATTTVPLFATRWVTHFCAPTFVLLAGVSAYLYGTKHGARSRTRFLLTRGLLLIVLELTVVRLLWIPDPFYHFTLLQVIWVLGWSMVVLGALSFAPRAVVIAFGAALVLGHNALDSVKAESFGAWAPLWNLLHERATLTLAPGRQVLVSYPLVPWVGVMALGYALGSIFEMSALRRRAWLVRLGAGACIAFVLLRAFNGYGDPAPWSAQATPLRSVLSFLNCEKYPPSLAFSLMTLGPALLLLAFVPTRLRASRFLLVFGQVPLLFYVLHLLLLRYTAIPVAWLRHGANAFRMPPLGTAGSPELPLICTFLVWVTALLILYPLCRRYARLKATHRSAWLRYF
;
A
#
# COMPACT_ATOMS: atom_id res chain seq x y z
N MET A 1 23.22 60.83 33.36
CA MET A 1 22.95 62.28 33.43
C MET A 1 22.35 62.66 32.07
N GLY A 2 21.14 63.21 31.91
CA GLY A 2 19.92 63.34 32.75
C GLY A 2 18.70 63.35 31.79
N ASN A 3 17.52 62.79 32.12
CA ASN A 3 16.42 63.38 32.92
C ASN A 3 15.88 64.71 32.33
N SER A 4 14.59 64.90 32.00
CA SER A 4 13.38 64.02 32.04
C SER A 4 12.49 64.33 30.80
N ALA A 5 11.14 64.38 30.69
CA ALA A 5 9.89 64.16 31.46
C ALA A 5 8.70 64.21 30.44
N ALA A 6 7.41 63.90 30.70
CA ALA A 6 6.68 63.00 31.62
C ALA A 6 5.15 63.02 31.26
N ALA A 7 4.35 62.09 31.83
CA ALA A 7 2.86 62.10 31.92
C ALA A 7 2.01 61.95 30.61
N ALA A 8 0.71 61.60 30.63
CA ALA A 8 -0.06 60.68 31.50
C ALA A 8 -1.48 60.34 30.95
N ALA A 9 -1.99 59.13 31.31
CA ALA A 9 -3.37 58.79 31.73
C ALA A 9 -4.62 58.86 30.79
N ARG A 10 -5.36 57.72 30.81
CA ARG A 10 -6.85 57.55 30.81
C ARG A 10 -7.64 57.87 29.52
N LEU A 11 -8.91 57.48 29.36
CA LEU A 11 -9.70 56.24 29.61
C LEU A 11 -11.18 56.61 29.39
N GLY A 12 -12.00 55.75 28.75
CA GLY A 12 -13.44 56.00 28.61
C GLY A 12 -14.22 54.78 28.11
N PHE A 13 -15.07 54.22 28.98
CA PHE A 13 -16.02 53.15 28.65
C PHE A 13 -17.42 53.73 28.46
N ALA A 14 -18.23 53.12 27.59
CA ALA A 14 -19.69 53.18 27.67
C ALA A 14 -20.27 51.87 27.14
N VAL A 15 -21.12 51.21 27.94
CA VAL A 15 -21.96 50.07 27.55
C VAL A 15 -23.38 50.44 27.95
N CYS A 16 -24.36 50.21 27.07
CA CYS A 16 -25.77 50.23 27.45
C CYS A 16 -26.59 49.33 26.51
N ASP A 17 -27.23 48.31 27.08
CA ASP A 17 -28.30 47.54 26.42
C ASP A 17 -29.62 48.34 26.44
N CYS A 18 -30.48 48.13 25.44
CA CYS A 18 -31.84 47.60 25.67
C CYS A 18 -32.69 47.36 24.41
N ALA A 19 -33.16 46.12 24.28
CA ALA A 19 -34.51 45.68 23.91
C ALA A 19 -35.30 46.26 22.71
N ARG A 20 -35.61 45.35 21.76
CA ARG A 20 -36.91 45.13 21.07
C ARG A 20 -37.60 46.27 20.30
N ALA A 21 -37.70 46.09 18.98
CA ALA A 21 -38.93 46.30 18.22
C ALA A 21 -39.04 45.29 17.05
N SER A 22 -40.24 45.07 16.53
CA SER A 22 -40.53 44.16 15.41
C SER A 22 -40.95 44.92 14.13
N SER A 23 -41.06 44.20 13.02
CA SER A 23 -41.89 44.54 11.84
C SER A 23 -43.38 44.76 12.21
N PRO A 24 -44.30 45.23 11.32
CA PRO A 24 -44.19 45.28 9.84
C PRO A 24 -44.85 46.49 9.10
N SER A 25 -44.85 46.44 7.76
CA SER A 25 -45.88 46.94 6.82
C SER A 25 -45.85 46.01 5.58
N ALA A 26 -46.98 45.47 5.10
CA ALA A 26 -47.92 46.04 4.11
C ALA A 26 -47.30 46.13 2.69
N ASP A 27 -47.93 45.71 1.58
CA ASP A 27 -49.38 45.63 1.28
C ASP A 27 -49.86 44.30 0.61
N ALA A 28 -51.13 44.28 0.16
CA ALA A 28 -51.92 43.10 -0.21
C ALA A 28 -51.89 42.67 -1.70
N ALA A 29 -52.66 41.61 -2.01
CA ALA A 29 -52.82 40.97 -3.34
C ALA A 29 -54.21 41.33 -3.96
N PRO A 30 -54.86 40.57 -4.89
CA PRO A 30 -54.45 39.46 -5.79
C PRO A 30 -55.04 39.55 -7.25
N VAL A 31 -54.98 38.43 -8.01
CA VAL A 31 -55.97 37.94 -9.04
C VAL A 31 -55.64 38.03 -10.58
N ALA A 32 -55.70 36.85 -11.22
CA ALA A 32 -55.92 36.54 -12.66
C ALA A 32 -54.84 36.97 -13.69
N PHE A 33 -54.80 36.49 -14.95
CA PHE A 33 -55.75 35.69 -15.77
C PHE A 33 -55.04 34.52 -16.52
N ALA A 34 -55.77 33.64 -17.21
CA ALA A 34 -55.23 32.43 -17.85
C ALA A 34 -55.86 32.09 -19.22
N ARG A 35 -55.18 31.28 -20.06
CA ARG A 35 -55.79 30.29 -21.00
C ARG A 35 -54.79 29.46 -21.83
N ARG A 36 -54.95 28.13 -21.82
CA ARG A 36 -55.33 27.30 -22.98
C ARG A 36 -55.92 25.97 -22.48
N GLN A 37 -56.71 25.29 -23.30
CA GLN A 37 -57.68 24.28 -22.85
C GLN A 37 -57.76 23.06 -23.79
N GLN A 38 -57.71 21.85 -23.21
CA GLN A 38 -58.60 20.70 -23.50
C GLN A 38 -58.54 20.06 -24.94
N PRO A 39 -59.22 18.91 -25.26
CA PRO A 39 -60.37 18.30 -24.58
C PRO A 39 -60.43 16.76 -24.33
N THR A 40 -61.37 16.47 -23.44
CA THR A 40 -62.12 15.25 -23.04
C THR A 40 -62.23 14.00 -23.96
N ARG A 41 -62.45 12.84 -23.30
CA ARG A 41 -63.56 11.87 -23.58
C ARG A 41 -63.93 11.09 -22.29
N ARG A 42 -65.06 10.36 -22.27
CA ARG A 42 -65.66 9.72 -21.06
C ARG A 42 -66.39 8.41 -21.42
N ALA A 43 -66.60 7.53 -20.41
CA ALA A 43 -67.42 6.30 -20.39
C ALA A 43 -66.94 5.10 -21.26
N PRO A 44 -67.41 3.84 -21.01
CA PRO A 44 -68.20 3.32 -19.86
C PRO A 44 -67.46 2.19 -19.09
N ASP A 45 -68.19 1.42 -18.26
CA ASP A 45 -67.70 0.37 -17.35
C ASP A 45 -67.32 -0.97 -18.02
N GLY A 46 -66.42 -1.75 -17.37
CA GLY A 46 -66.23 -3.18 -17.67
C GLY A 46 -64.83 -3.76 -17.39
N ALA A 47 -64.74 -4.68 -16.41
CA ALA A 47 -63.60 -5.56 -16.11
C ALA A 47 -62.26 -4.91 -15.63
N PRO A 48 -61.40 -5.65 -14.88
CA PRO A 48 -60.29 -5.04 -14.13
C PRO A 48 -58.98 -4.96 -14.93
N SER A 49 -58.29 -3.80 -14.86
CA SER A 49 -56.93 -3.61 -15.38
C SER A 49 -55.91 -3.42 -14.25
N CYS A 50 -54.73 -4.05 -14.38
CA CYS A 50 -53.66 -3.95 -13.38
C CYS A 50 -52.96 -2.58 -13.44
N THR A 51 -53.14 -1.74 -12.41
CA THR A 51 -52.50 -0.42 -12.34
C THR A 51 -51.00 -0.52 -12.07
N ASN A 52 -50.21 -0.01 -13.00
CA ASN A 52 -48.75 -0.03 -12.95
C ASN A 52 -48.24 1.08 -11.99
N ARG A 53 -47.74 0.71 -10.80
CA ARG A 53 -47.27 1.68 -9.78
C ARG A 53 -45.78 2.02 -9.95
N TYR A 54 -45.50 3.22 -10.44
CA TYR A 54 -44.19 3.87 -10.27
C TYR A 54 -43.99 4.29 -8.79
N ILE A 55 -42.79 4.06 -8.25
CA ILE A 55 -42.43 4.42 -6.87
C ILE A 55 -41.20 5.34 -6.88
N HIS A 56 -41.38 6.61 -6.53
CA HIS A 56 -40.29 7.52 -6.22
C HIS A 56 -39.75 7.27 -4.81
N TRP A 57 -38.42 7.31 -4.63
CA TRP A 57 -37.76 7.14 -3.35
C TRP A 57 -37.09 8.44 -2.86
N ARG A 58 -37.45 8.91 -1.66
CA ARG A 58 -36.69 9.91 -0.89
C ARG A 58 -35.53 9.23 -0.13
N ARG A 59 -34.51 10.02 0.21
CA ARG A 59 -33.34 9.59 1.01
C ARG A 59 -33.76 9.08 2.40
N ARG A 60 -33.13 8.01 2.88
CA ARG A 60 -33.26 7.48 4.26
C ARG A 60 -32.08 7.89 5.15
N SER A 61 -32.23 7.74 6.47
CA SER A 61 -31.29 8.21 7.50
C SER A 61 -30.37 7.11 8.04
N PRO A 62 -29.25 7.43 8.74
CA PRO A 62 -28.19 6.45 9.01
C PRO A 62 -28.51 5.32 10.00
N ARG A 63 -29.58 5.39 10.81
CA ARG A 63 -29.87 4.37 11.83
C ARG A 63 -30.19 2.99 11.24
N GLU A 64 -30.96 2.93 10.14
CA GLU A 64 -31.35 1.65 9.50
C GLU A 64 -30.15 0.85 8.94
N ILE A 65 -29.00 1.49 8.72
CA ILE A 65 -27.79 0.84 8.19
C ILE A 65 -27.11 -0.02 9.28
N ILE A 66 -27.30 0.29 10.56
CA ILE A 66 -26.61 -0.37 11.67
C ILE A 66 -27.26 -1.72 11.99
N GLU A 67 -28.59 -1.80 12.00
CA GLU A 67 -29.32 -3.07 12.22
C GLU A 67 -29.06 -4.09 11.11
N GLN A 68 -28.82 -3.62 9.88
CA GLN A 68 -28.52 -4.48 8.73
C GLN A 68 -27.18 -5.25 8.82
N LEU A 69 -26.30 -4.90 9.77
CA LEU A 69 -24.99 -5.53 9.93
C LEU A 69 -24.94 -6.67 10.95
N MET A 70 -26.02 -6.92 11.71
CA MET A 70 -26.02 -7.93 12.79
C MET A 70 -26.45 -9.35 12.34
N PHE A 71 -26.96 -9.52 11.12
CA PHE A 71 -27.60 -10.77 10.65
C PHE A 71 -26.77 -11.60 9.64
N ASP A 72 -25.44 -11.49 9.68
CA ASP A 72 -24.56 -12.10 8.66
C ASP A 72 -24.32 -13.62 8.82
N SER A 73 -24.78 -14.23 9.91
CA SER A 73 -24.61 -15.67 10.20
C SER A 73 -25.55 -16.58 9.38
N LEU A 74 -26.83 -16.22 9.27
CA LEU A 74 -27.86 -17.04 8.60
C LEU A 74 -27.66 -17.15 7.07
N ARG A 75 -26.89 -16.24 6.46
CA ARG A 75 -26.63 -16.20 5.01
C ARG A 75 -26.04 -17.49 4.44
N ARG A 76 -25.31 -18.29 5.23
CA ARG A 76 -24.61 -19.48 4.73
C ARG A 76 -25.49 -20.69 4.42
N ARG A 77 -26.73 -20.77 4.95
CA ARG A 77 -27.65 -21.88 4.62
C ARG A 77 -28.50 -21.57 3.38
N ALA A 78 -28.99 -20.34 3.24
CA ALA A 78 -29.88 -19.96 2.14
C ALA A 78 -29.20 -19.96 0.75
N VAL A 79 -27.92 -19.57 0.65
CA VAL A 79 -27.21 -19.48 -0.64
C VAL A 79 -27.03 -20.86 -1.29
N THR A 80 -26.85 -21.91 -0.50
CA THR A 80 -26.62 -23.27 -1.01
C THR A 80 -27.88 -23.89 -1.65
N GLN A 81 -29.08 -23.54 -1.15
CA GLN A 81 -30.35 -24.06 -1.69
C GLN A 81 -30.81 -23.35 -2.97
N VAL A 82 -30.29 -22.15 -3.28
CA VAL A 82 -30.69 -21.35 -4.47
C VAL A 82 -29.84 -21.67 -5.70
N LEU A 83 -28.77 -22.47 -5.56
CA LEU A 83 -27.89 -22.90 -6.65
C LEU A 83 -28.16 -24.34 -7.15
N ALA A 84 -29.06 -25.07 -6.48
CA ALA A 84 -29.75 -26.21 -7.07
C ALA A 84 -31.09 -25.72 -7.66
N GLY A 85 -31.49 -26.25 -8.82
CA GLY A 85 -32.52 -25.63 -9.67
C GLY A 85 -33.97 -25.64 -9.14
N ASP A 86 -34.25 -26.36 -8.06
CA ASP A 86 -35.60 -26.55 -7.52
C ASP A 86 -35.71 -26.03 -6.08
N ALA A 87 -36.26 -24.82 -5.94
CA ALA A 87 -36.58 -24.21 -4.66
C ALA A 87 -38.08 -24.37 -4.36
N ASP A 88 -38.46 -25.51 -3.78
CA ASP A 88 -39.86 -25.75 -3.39
C ASP A 88 -40.17 -25.09 -2.03
N PHE A 89 -41.07 -24.10 -2.04
CA PHE A 89 -41.33 -23.23 -0.89
C PHE A 89 -42.44 -23.80 -0.01
N GLY A 90 -42.05 -24.62 0.96
CA GLY A 90 -42.94 -25.18 1.98
C GLY A 90 -43.84 -24.14 2.67
N GLY A 91 -45.05 -24.57 3.04
CA GLY A 91 -46.14 -23.70 3.49
C GLY A 91 -45.77 -22.79 4.67
N GLY A 92 -45.90 -21.48 4.45
CA GLY A 92 -45.63 -20.44 5.47
C GLY A 92 -45.04 -19.14 4.89
N ALA A 93 -44.38 -19.22 3.73
CA ALA A 93 -43.82 -18.05 3.05
C ALA A 93 -44.92 -17.15 2.46
N THR A 94 -45.33 -16.10 3.18
CA THR A 94 -46.29 -15.11 2.66
C THR A 94 -45.81 -14.46 1.36
N GLN A 95 -46.72 -14.17 0.43
CA GLN A 95 -46.41 -13.66 -0.93
C GLN A 95 -45.51 -12.41 -0.94
N ARG A 96 -45.65 -11.51 0.05
CA ARG A 96 -44.80 -10.31 0.24
C ARG A 96 -43.35 -10.64 0.61
N SER A 97 -43.05 -11.87 1.01
CA SER A 97 -41.72 -12.35 1.37
C SER A 97 -40.99 -12.88 0.14
N ALA A 98 -41.66 -13.72 -0.66
CA ALA A 98 -41.16 -14.22 -1.93
C ALA A 98 -40.80 -13.07 -2.90
N CYS A 99 -41.70 -12.10 -3.11
CA CYS A 99 -41.43 -10.96 -3.98
C CYS A 99 -40.20 -10.15 -3.54
N ARG A 100 -40.05 -9.87 -2.24
CA ARG A 100 -38.90 -9.10 -1.71
C ARG A 100 -37.57 -9.87 -1.76
N LEU A 101 -37.60 -11.20 -1.82
CA LEU A 101 -36.41 -12.02 -2.03
C LEU A 101 -36.02 -12.04 -3.53
N ALA A 102 -36.99 -12.25 -4.42
CA ALA A 102 -36.78 -12.23 -5.88
C ALA A 102 -36.34 -10.84 -6.38
N GLU A 103 -36.93 -9.77 -5.87
CA GLU A 103 -36.54 -8.38 -6.17
C GLU A 103 -35.06 -8.13 -5.81
N ARG A 104 -34.62 -8.57 -4.63
CA ARG A 104 -33.21 -8.51 -4.18
C ARG A 104 -32.28 -9.38 -5.02
N ALA A 105 -32.70 -10.58 -5.43
CA ALA A 105 -31.93 -11.42 -6.35
C ALA A 105 -31.76 -10.73 -7.72
N SER A 106 -32.81 -10.08 -8.25
CA SER A 106 -32.75 -9.34 -9.51
C SER A 106 -31.83 -8.11 -9.45
N MET A 107 -31.66 -7.50 -8.28
CA MET A 107 -30.68 -6.43 -8.06
C MET A 107 -29.25 -6.99 -8.00
N LEU A 108 -29.05 -8.14 -7.36
CA LEU A 108 -27.74 -8.79 -7.32
C LEU A 108 -27.28 -9.23 -8.72
N ALA A 109 -28.16 -9.85 -9.50
CA ALA A 109 -27.89 -10.23 -10.89
C ALA A 109 -27.47 -9.02 -11.75
N ARG A 110 -28.20 -7.90 -11.64
CA ARG A 110 -27.89 -6.65 -12.36
C ARG A 110 -26.64 -5.91 -11.86
N GLN A 111 -26.17 -6.18 -10.63
CA GLN A 111 -24.86 -5.70 -10.17
C GLN A 111 -23.68 -6.56 -10.67
N ILE A 112 -23.93 -7.83 -10.97
CA ILE A 112 -22.91 -8.79 -11.46
C ILE A 112 -22.78 -8.72 -12.99
N GLY A 113 -23.91 -8.63 -13.71
CA GLY A 113 -23.95 -8.57 -15.17
C GLY A 113 -23.95 -7.14 -15.75
N ARG A 114 -22.78 -6.61 -16.12
CA ARG A 114 -22.69 -5.44 -17.00
C ARG A 114 -22.95 -5.85 -18.46
N GLY A 115 -24.21 -5.88 -18.90
CA GLY A 115 -24.50 -6.08 -20.34
C GLY A 115 -25.87 -6.61 -20.76
N CYS A 116 -26.84 -6.83 -19.86
CA CYS A 116 -28.19 -7.30 -20.25
C CYS A 116 -29.24 -6.22 -19.99
N ALA A 117 -30.15 -6.02 -20.94
CA ALA A 117 -31.03 -4.85 -20.99
C ALA A 117 -32.31 -5.02 -20.16
N SER A 118 -32.86 -6.24 -20.07
CA SER A 118 -34.05 -6.52 -19.26
C SER A 118 -34.00 -7.89 -18.59
N THR A 119 -34.88 -8.08 -17.60
CA THR A 119 -35.09 -9.36 -16.92
C THR A 119 -36.56 -9.41 -16.50
N HIS A 120 -37.29 -10.38 -17.01
CA HIS A 120 -38.72 -10.52 -16.75
C HIS A 120 -38.96 -11.67 -15.76
N LEU A 121 -39.83 -11.42 -14.79
CA LEU A 121 -40.25 -12.37 -13.75
C LEU A 121 -41.74 -12.65 -13.92
N ALA A 122 -42.09 -13.88 -14.27
CA ALA A 122 -43.45 -14.39 -14.19
C ALA A 122 -43.61 -15.22 -12.91
N LEU A 123 -44.69 -14.98 -12.17
CA LEU A 123 -45.11 -15.79 -11.02
C LEU A 123 -46.47 -16.41 -11.33
N THR A 124 -46.51 -17.73 -11.52
CA THR A 124 -47.78 -18.46 -11.66
C THR A 124 -48.07 -19.25 -10.39
N ARG A 125 -49.34 -19.22 -9.97
CA ARG A 125 -49.83 -20.01 -8.83
C ARG A 125 -50.10 -21.44 -9.32
N ALA A 126 -49.47 -22.42 -8.70
CA ALA A 126 -49.79 -23.82 -8.93
C ALA A 126 -50.97 -24.26 -8.03
N ALA A 127 -51.63 -25.36 -8.39
CA ALA A 127 -52.83 -25.83 -7.71
C ALA A 127 -52.60 -26.17 -6.22
N SER A 128 -51.39 -26.60 -5.85
CA SER A 128 -50.99 -27.00 -4.48
C SER A 128 -50.46 -25.84 -3.63
N ASN A 129 -51.09 -24.65 -3.71
CA ASN A 129 -50.76 -23.45 -2.92
C ASN A 129 -49.31 -22.92 -3.02
N SER A 130 -48.55 -23.42 -3.99
CA SER A 130 -47.16 -23.07 -4.29
C SER A 130 -47.08 -22.06 -5.46
N TYR A 131 -45.97 -21.33 -5.54
CA TYR A 131 -45.72 -20.33 -6.59
C TYR A 131 -44.50 -20.72 -7.41
N ARG A 132 -44.68 -20.99 -8.71
CA ARG A 132 -43.55 -21.14 -9.63
C ARG A 132 -43.12 -19.76 -10.14
N ALA A 133 -41.91 -19.38 -9.79
CA ALA A 133 -41.20 -18.27 -10.42
C ALA A 133 -40.53 -18.77 -11.71
N ARG A 134 -40.73 -18.06 -12.83
CA ARG A 134 -39.99 -18.27 -14.07
C ARG A 134 -39.36 -16.96 -14.51
N TRP A 135 -38.05 -16.96 -14.71
CA TRP A 135 -37.27 -15.79 -15.13
C TRP A 135 -36.70 -15.99 -16.53
N SER A 136 -36.83 -14.97 -17.37
CA SER A 136 -36.13 -14.85 -18.65
C SER A 136 -35.25 -13.61 -18.65
N THR A 137 -34.09 -13.72 -19.31
CA THR A 137 -33.10 -12.63 -19.42
C THR A 137 -32.72 -12.47 -20.87
N THR A 138 -32.92 -11.28 -21.43
CA THR A 138 -32.50 -10.91 -22.79
C THR A 138 -31.30 -9.95 -22.70
N CYS A 139 -30.28 -10.22 -23.51
CA CYS A 139 -29.02 -9.48 -23.54
C CYS A 139 -28.72 -9.08 -24.98
N ASP A 140 -28.65 -7.78 -25.25
CA ASP A 140 -28.51 -7.26 -26.61
C ASP A 140 -27.05 -7.15 -27.07
N SER A 141 -26.84 -7.36 -28.37
CA SER A 141 -25.59 -7.22 -29.13
C SER A 141 -24.52 -8.34 -29.00
N PRO A 142 -24.02 -8.89 -30.13
CA PRO A 142 -23.00 -9.94 -30.14
C PRO A 142 -21.57 -9.37 -30.06
N ALA A 143 -20.97 -9.37 -28.87
CA ALA A 143 -19.56 -9.05 -28.69
C ALA A 143 -18.66 -10.16 -29.27
N ARG A 144 -18.02 -9.91 -30.42
CA ARG A 144 -17.11 -10.87 -31.08
C ARG A 144 -15.85 -11.12 -30.24
N LEU A 145 -15.81 -12.22 -29.51
CA LEU A 145 -14.59 -12.73 -28.88
C LEU A 145 -13.78 -13.56 -29.90
N HIS A 146 -12.80 -12.92 -30.56
CA HIS A 146 -11.76 -13.64 -31.28
C HIS A 146 -10.82 -14.34 -30.28
N ALA A 147 -11.05 -15.63 -30.05
CA ALA A 147 -10.11 -16.53 -29.39
C ALA A 147 -9.78 -17.69 -30.36
N PRO A 148 -8.49 -17.97 -30.64
CA PRO A 148 -8.12 -19.09 -31.50
C PRO A 148 -8.36 -20.42 -30.76
N PHE A 149 -9.40 -21.15 -31.17
CA PHE A 149 -9.57 -22.54 -30.76
C PHE A 149 -8.53 -23.40 -31.48
N ILE A 150 -7.66 -24.06 -30.70
CA ILE A 150 -6.87 -25.20 -31.18
C ILE A 150 -7.56 -26.46 -30.69
N ALA A 151 -8.34 -27.09 -31.58
CA ALA A 151 -8.83 -28.44 -31.33
C ALA A 151 -7.67 -29.41 -31.59
N ARG A 152 -7.33 -30.24 -30.59
CA ARG A 152 -6.57 -31.47 -30.80
C ARG A 152 -7.57 -32.61 -30.86
N ASP A 153 -7.72 -33.22 -32.03
CA ASP A 153 -8.38 -34.52 -32.13
C ASP A 153 -7.43 -35.61 -31.58
N SER A 154 -8.01 -36.63 -30.95
CA SER A 154 -7.30 -37.79 -30.41
C SER A 154 -7.33 -38.97 -31.39
N GLY A 155 -7.06 -38.69 -32.67
CA GLY A 155 -7.02 -39.68 -33.75
C GLY A 155 -6.53 -39.09 -35.06
N SER A 156 -5.39 -39.58 -35.56
CA SER A 156 -4.68 -39.12 -36.78
C SER A 156 -4.09 -37.69 -36.72
N GLY A 157 -2.84 -37.53 -37.16
CA GLY A 157 -2.09 -36.27 -37.06
C GLY A 157 -2.08 -35.46 -38.36
N ARG A 158 -3.11 -34.64 -38.60
CA ARG A 158 -3.10 -33.59 -39.64
C ARG A 158 -3.82 -32.33 -39.16
N GLU A 159 -3.15 -31.19 -39.16
CA GLU A 159 -3.80 -29.88 -38.96
C GLU A 159 -4.48 -29.43 -40.26
N GLN A 160 -5.74 -28.99 -40.17
CA GLN A 160 -6.41 -28.24 -41.24
C GLN A 160 -6.97 -26.93 -40.67
N ARG A 161 -6.70 -25.82 -41.37
CA ARG A 161 -7.37 -24.54 -41.13
C ARG A 161 -8.61 -24.45 -42.01
N MET A 162 -9.78 -24.21 -41.41
CA MET A 162 -10.96 -23.74 -42.14
C MET A 162 -11.33 -22.33 -41.67
N ASN A 163 -11.51 -21.42 -42.64
CA ASN A 163 -12.15 -20.12 -42.43
C ASN A 163 -13.61 -20.24 -42.90
N GLY A 164 -14.57 -19.96 -42.01
CA GLY A 164 -15.99 -19.97 -42.36
C GLY A 164 -16.77 -18.97 -41.52
N SER A 165 -17.73 -18.28 -42.13
CA SER A 165 -18.67 -17.39 -41.45
C SER A 165 -20.08 -17.81 -41.84
N ILE A 166 -20.94 -18.07 -40.86
CA ILE A 166 -22.32 -18.47 -41.07
C ILE A 166 -23.23 -17.53 -40.29
N ARG A 167 -24.19 -16.92 -40.99
CA ARG A 167 -25.45 -16.43 -40.43
C ARG A 167 -26.53 -17.46 -40.78
N GLY A 168 -27.48 -17.70 -39.89
CA GLY A 168 -28.64 -18.53 -40.17
C GLY A 168 -29.49 -18.70 -38.92
N GLU A 169 -30.72 -18.20 -38.98
CA GLU A 169 -31.77 -18.60 -38.05
C GLU A 169 -32.37 -19.92 -38.55
N GLN A 170 -32.67 -20.86 -37.65
CA GLN A 170 -33.66 -21.90 -37.95
C GLN A 170 -34.28 -22.43 -36.66
N SER A 171 -35.61 -22.57 -36.70
CA SER A 171 -36.43 -23.16 -35.65
C SER A 171 -36.85 -24.55 -36.10
N LEU A 172 -36.58 -25.57 -35.29
CA LEU A 172 -37.19 -26.89 -35.44
C LEU A 172 -37.63 -27.44 -34.07
N SER A 173 -38.93 -27.66 -33.95
CA SER A 173 -39.56 -28.47 -32.91
C SER A 173 -39.42 -29.96 -33.25
N GLY A 174 -39.22 -30.81 -32.24
CA GLY A 174 -38.93 -32.23 -32.44
C GLY A 174 -40.13 -33.13 -32.78
N GLY A 175 -39.85 -34.41 -33.01
CA GLY A 175 -40.80 -35.50 -33.20
C GLY A 175 -40.10 -36.83 -33.50
N ALA A 176 -40.75 -37.96 -33.15
CA ALA A 176 -40.29 -39.37 -33.30
C ALA A 176 -39.08 -39.78 -32.41
N PHE A 177 -39.21 -40.71 -31.44
CA PHE A 177 -39.51 -42.17 -31.52
C PHE A 177 -38.27 -42.98 -31.97
N GLU A 178 -37.88 -44.12 -31.37
CA GLU A 178 -38.28 -44.87 -30.15
C GLU A 178 -36.95 -45.48 -29.55
N ASP A 179 -36.77 -46.48 -28.66
CA ASP A 179 -37.57 -47.51 -27.96
C ASP A 179 -36.77 -48.00 -26.71
N LEU A 180 -37.28 -49.04 -26.04
CA LEU A 180 -36.64 -50.04 -25.16
C LEU A 180 -36.42 -49.72 -23.66
N THR A 181 -37.11 -50.54 -22.88
CA THR A 181 -37.03 -50.77 -21.44
C THR A 181 -35.66 -51.29 -20.98
N LEU A 182 -35.36 -51.11 -19.68
CA LEU A 182 -34.24 -51.79 -19.01
C LEU A 182 -34.64 -52.31 -17.63
N VAL A 183 -34.32 -53.59 -17.38
CA VAL A 183 -34.72 -54.35 -16.19
C VAL A 183 -33.80 -54.05 -14.99
N THR A 184 -34.32 -54.24 -13.78
CA THR A 184 -33.63 -53.97 -12.50
C THR A 184 -32.36 -54.83 -12.30
N GLY A 185 -31.20 -54.20 -12.26
CA GLY A 185 -29.92 -54.76 -11.79
C GLY A 185 -29.32 -53.96 -10.64
N LYS A 186 -28.45 -54.56 -9.81
CA LYS A 186 -28.04 -54.00 -8.50
C LYS A 186 -26.52 -54.09 -8.29
N VAL A 187 -25.92 -53.04 -7.69
CA VAL A 187 -24.52 -52.96 -7.19
C VAL A 187 -23.43 -52.87 -8.30
N PRO A 188 -22.25 -52.23 -8.10
CA PRO A 188 -21.85 -51.16 -7.17
C PRO A 188 -21.62 -49.80 -7.88
N GLY A 189 -21.29 -48.74 -7.14
CA GLY A 189 -21.08 -47.39 -7.70
C GLY A 189 -19.63 -47.00 -7.97
N VAL A 190 -19.42 -46.14 -8.98
CA VAL A 190 -18.23 -45.29 -9.14
C VAL A 190 -18.69 -43.83 -9.21
N MET A 191 -18.53 -43.08 -8.11
CA MET A 191 -19.01 -41.70 -8.02
C MET A 191 -18.08 -40.73 -8.77
N ARG A 192 -18.26 -40.62 -10.09
CA ARG A 192 -17.47 -39.71 -10.95
C ARG A 192 -17.90 -38.25 -10.71
N ALA A 193 -17.36 -37.64 -9.66
CA ALA A 193 -17.68 -36.28 -9.24
C ALA A 193 -17.44 -35.26 -10.38
N ALA A 194 -18.53 -34.65 -10.86
CA ALA A 194 -18.45 -33.58 -11.85
C ALA A 194 -17.73 -32.37 -11.24
N SER A 195 -16.60 -31.99 -11.83
CA SER A 195 -15.78 -30.85 -11.39
C SER A 195 -16.50 -29.54 -11.69
N ALA A 196 -17.26 -29.03 -10.72
CA ALA A 196 -17.88 -27.71 -10.79
C ALA A 196 -16.84 -26.65 -11.17
N PRO A 197 -17.15 -25.73 -12.11
CA PRO A 197 -16.19 -24.73 -12.55
C PRO A 197 -15.84 -23.81 -11.37
N VAL A 198 -14.62 -23.93 -10.87
CA VAL A 198 -14.11 -23.03 -9.83
C VAL A 198 -14.06 -21.63 -10.43
N LEU A 199 -15.07 -20.83 -10.08
CA LEU A 199 -15.17 -19.40 -10.39
C LEU A 199 -14.00 -18.67 -9.72
N THR A 200 -12.86 -18.76 -10.39
CA THR A 200 -11.61 -18.12 -10.02
C THR A 200 -11.81 -16.63 -10.26
N GLN A 201 -12.34 -15.94 -9.25
CA GLN A 201 -12.47 -14.49 -9.27
C GLN A 201 -11.09 -13.89 -9.45
N ALA A 202 -10.78 -13.51 -10.69
CA ALA A 202 -9.58 -12.78 -11.05
C ALA A 202 -9.64 -11.43 -10.32
N SER A 203 -9.00 -11.37 -9.14
CA SER A 203 -9.02 -10.17 -8.31
C SER A 203 -8.43 -9.01 -9.09
N SER A 204 -9.24 -7.99 -9.36
CA SER A 204 -8.99 -6.93 -10.33
C SER A 204 -7.81 -6.02 -9.96
N ALA A 205 -6.60 -6.51 -10.26
CA ALA A 205 -5.30 -5.85 -10.13
C ALA A 205 -5.04 -5.13 -8.79
N ALA A 206 -5.64 -5.61 -7.70
CA ALA A 206 -5.61 -4.98 -6.39
C ALA A 206 -4.18 -4.62 -5.95
N ARG A 207 -3.98 -3.36 -5.53
CA ARG A 207 -2.71 -2.88 -5.00
C ARG A 207 -2.43 -3.61 -3.69
N ASP A 208 -1.36 -4.39 -3.62
CA ASP A 208 -1.16 -5.30 -2.49
C ASP A 208 -0.93 -4.54 -1.19
N HIS A 209 -1.92 -4.60 -0.31
CA HIS A 209 -1.93 -3.90 0.96
C HIS A 209 -0.81 -4.35 1.89
N ALA A 210 -0.21 -5.54 1.71
CA ALA A 210 0.92 -5.98 2.53
C ALA A 210 2.17 -5.14 2.29
N ILE A 211 2.45 -4.77 1.02
CA ILE A 211 3.59 -3.95 0.62
C ILE A 211 3.45 -2.53 1.18
N ASP A 212 2.28 -1.90 1.01
CA ASP A 212 2.04 -0.56 1.57
C ASP A 212 2.00 -0.59 3.10
N TRP A 213 1.45 -1.62 3.75
CA TRP A 213 1.42 -1.72 5.21
C TRP A 213 2.83 -1.80 5.80
N LEU A 214 3.69 -2.66 5.25
CA LEU A 214 5.07 -2.80 5.73
C LEU A 214 5.90 -1.54 5.44
N ARG A 215 5.70 -0.91 4.27
CA ARG A 215 6.30 0.40 3.99
C ARG A 215 5.83 1.46 5.00
N GLY A 216 4.55 1.45 5.38
CA GLY A 216 3.98 2.33 6.40
C GLY A 216 4.58 2.13 7.79
N LEU A 217 4.78 0.88 8.21
CA LEU A 217 5.48 0.54 9.45
C LEU A 217 6.89 1.13 9.49
N VAL A 218 7.69 0.91 8.43
CA VAL A 218 9.07 1.44 8.42
C VAL A 218 9.15 2.95 8.24
N MET A 219 8.17 3.62 7.64
CA MET A 219 8.08 5.09 7.67
C MET A 219 7.86 5.61 9.09
N VAL A 220 6.95 4.97 9.85
CA VAL A 220 6.70 5.30 11.26
C VAL A 220 7.94 5.10 12.13
N LEU A 221 8.68 4.01 11.94
CA LEU A 221 9.93 3.75 12.66
C LEU A 221 11.07 4.68 12.23
N MET A 222 11.24 4.95 10.95
CA MET A 222 12.24 5.90 10.44
C MET A 222 12.07 7.30 11.06
N ALA A 223 10.83 7.78 11.25
CA ALA A 223 10.58 9.05 11.91
C ALA A 223 11.04 9.08 13.39
N LEU A 224 11.17 7.93 14.06
CA LEU A 224 11.74 7.84 15.41
C LEU A 224 13.27 7.98 15.39
N ASP A 225 13.93 7.44 14.36
CA ASP A 225 15.38 7.57 14.16
C ASP A 225 15.76 9.05 14.03
N HIS A 226 15.00 9.79 13.21
CA HIS A 226 15.24 11.20 12.93
C HIS A 226 14.70 12.13 14.02
N ALA A 227 13.66 11.72 14.77
CA ALA A 227 13.30 12.41 16.01
C ALA A 227 14.44 12.33 17.03
N ARG A 228 15.09 11.17 17.22
CA ARG A 228 16.27 11.06 18.09
C ARG A 228 17.40 11.96 17.60
N ASP A 229 17.79 11.84 16.32
CA ASP A 229 18.94 12.57 15.77
C ASP A 229 18.76 14.10 15.91
N PHE A 230 17.54 14.62 15.75
CA PHE A 230 17.25 16.05 15.86
C PHE A 230 16.88 16.54 17.28
N TRP A 231 16.37 15.70 18.19
CA TRP A 231 15.91 16.14 19.53
C TRP A 231 16.73 15.62 20.71
N PHE A 232 17.21 14.38 20.65
CA PHE A 232 18.18 13.83 21.61
C PHE A 232 19.62 14.21 21.24
N GLY A 233 19.89 14.40 19.94
CA GLY A 233 21.17 14.87 19.41
C GLY A 233 22.17 13.75 19.11
N LEU A 234 23.34 14.18 18.64
CA LEU A 234 24.34 13.30 18.00
C LEU A 234 25.57 13.00 18.89
N ARG A 235 25.70 13.64 20.06
CA ARG A 235 26.85 13.45 20.97
C ARG A 235 26.91 12.04 21.57
N HIS A 236 25.76 11.44 21.86
CA HIS A 236 25.66 10.10 22.44
C HIS A 236 25.49 9.05 21.34
N LYS A 237 26.49 8.18 21.14
CA LYS A 237 26.46 7.08 20.16
C LYS A 237 25.49 5.97 20.62
N PRO A 238 24.35 5.73 19.95
CA PRO A 238 23.32 4.82 20.51
C PRO A 238 23.71 3.34 20.53
N LEU A 239 24.72 2.94 19.76
CA LEU A 239 25.21 1.56 19.64
C LEU A 239 26.55 1.34 20.36
N ASP A 240 27.10 2.37 21.00
CA ASP A 240 28.32 2.26 21.80
C ASP A 240 27.99 1.52 23.10
N LEU A 241 28.42 0.26 23.19
CA LEU A 241 28.09 -0.61 24.33
C LEU A 241 28.71 -0.14 25.65
N ALA A 242 29.73 0.73 25.64
CA ALA A 242 30.28 1.31 26.86
C ALA A 242 29.32 2.37 27.43
N THR A 243 28.81 3.28 26.58
CA THR A 243 28.05 4.47 27.02
C THR A 243 26.53 4.38 26.85
N THR A 244 26.01 3.45 26.05
CA THR A 244 24.57 3.37 25.73
C THR A 244 23.73 2.76 26.84
N THR A 245 22.42 3.05 26.80
CA THR A 245 21.40 2.41 27.65
C THR A 245 20.50 1.52 26.80
N VAL A 246 19.89 0.50 27.41
CA VAL A 246 19.00 -0.45 26.68
C VAL A 246 17.90 0.26 25.88
N PRO A 247 17.18 1.30 26.39
CA PRO A 247 16.19 2.01 25.60
C PRO A 247 16.78 2.81 24.43
N LEU A 248 17.97 3.40 24.61
CA LEU A 248 18.65 4.15 23.55
C LEU A 248 19.14 3.22 22.42
N PHE A 249 19.76 2.09 22.80
CA PHE A 249 20.14 1.04 21.86
C PHE A 249 18.91 0.51 21.10
N ALA A 250 17.83 0.13 21.80
CA ALA A 250 16.61 -0.37 21.19
C ALA A 250 15.99 0.64 20.21
N THR A 251 15.99 1.93 20.56
CA THR A 251 15.54 3.02 19.68
C THR A 251 16.35 3.08 18.38
N ARG A 252 17.64 2.77 18.41
CA ARG A 252 18.48 2.71 17.20
C ARG A 252 18.36 1.39 16.44
N TRP A 253 18.29 0.27 17.15
CA TRP A 253 18.23 -1.07 16.55
C TRP A 253 16.90 -1.33 15.85
N VAL A 254 15.75 -0.99 16.46
CA VAL A 254 14.42 -1.15 15.84
C VAL A 254 14.30 -0.33 14.54
N THR A 255 15.05 0.77 14.42
CA THR A 255 15.04 1.62 13.22
C THR A 255 16.02 1.17 12.13
N HIS A 256 16.90 0.19 12.39
CA HIS A 256 17.76 -0.43 11.37
C HIS A 256 16.97 -1.07 10.23
N PHE A 257 15.83 -1.68 10.56
CA PHE A 257 14.92 -2.33 9.62
C PHE A 257 14.43 -1.42 8.48
N CYS A 258 14.51 -0.09 8.63
CA CYS A 258 13.84 0.83 7.72
C CYS A 258 14.46 0.87 6.32
N ALA A 259 15.78 1.07 6.22
CA ALA A 259 16.43 1.20 4.91
C ALA A 259 16.43 -0.12 4.10
N PRO A 260 16.82 -1.29 4.65
CA PRO A 260 16.82 -2.56 3.90
C PRO A 260 15.42 -2.92 3.42
N THR A 261 14.40 -2.80 4.28
CA THR A 261 13.01 -3.06 3.92
C THR A 261 12.53 -2.12 2.82
N PHE A 262 12.87 -0.83 2.87
CA PHE A 262 12.42 0.12 1.84
C PHE A 262 13.11 -0.12 0.49
N VAL A 263 14.40 -0.44 0.48
CA VAL A 263 15.17 -0.80 -0.72
C VAL A 263 14.64 -2.11 -1.34
N LEU A 264 14.39 -3.15 -0.54
CA LEU A 264 13.79 -4.40 -0.98
C LEU A 264 12.39 -4.17 -1.59
N LEU A 265 11.51 -3.45 -0.87
CA LEU A 265 10.15 -3.16 -1.33
C LEU A 265 10.11 -2.22 -2.54
N ALA A 266 11.13 -1.39 -2.76
CA ALA A 266 11.29 -0.62 -3.98
C ALA A 266 11.57 -1.54 -5.19
N GLY A 267 12.44 -2.53 -5.04
CA GLY A 267 12.67 -3.59 -6.04
C GLY A 267 11.37 -4.36 -6.37
N VAL A 268 10.66 -4.85 -5.34
CA VAL A 268 9.35 -5.53 -5.50
C VAL A 268 8.36 -4.63 -6.24
N SER A 269 8.31 -3.35 -5.90
CA SER A 269 7.42 -2.37 -6.55
C SER A 269 7.79 -2.12 -8.01
N ALA A 270 9.08 -2.10 -8.36
CA ALA A 270 9.56 -1.93 -9.73
C ALA A 270 9.21 -3.14 -10.61
N TYR A 271 9.31 -4.36 -10.07
CA TYR A 271 8.85 -5.57 -10.75
C TYR A 271 7.35 -5.51 -11.05
N LEU A 272 6.53 -5.22 -10.03
CA LEU A 272 5.06 -5.13 -10.13
C LEU A 272 4.57 -3.92 -10.95
N TYR A 273 5.38 -2.89 -11.10
CA TYR A 273 5.13 -1.82 -12.07
C TYR A 273 5.36 -2.34 -13.50
N GLY A 274 6.45 -3.08 -13.71
CA GLY A 274 6.85 -3.60 -15.01
C GLY A 274 5.94 -4.69 -15.59
N THR A 275 5.33 -5.53 -14.76
CA THR A 275 4.28 -6.48 -15.22
C THR A 275 3.00 -5.78 -15.68
N LYS A 276 2.74 -4.56 -15.20
CA LYS A 276 1.55 -3.76 -15.55
C LYS A 276 1.77 -2.76 -16.69
N HIS A 277 3.02 -2.37 -16.99
CA HIS A 277 3.33 -1.31 -17.98
C HIS A 277 4.40 -1.70 -19.01
N GLY A 278 4.94 -2.93 -18.97
CA GLY A 278 5.95 -3.42 -19.91
C GLY A 278 7.39 -2.99 -19.58
N ALA A 279 8.37 -3.59 -20.27
CA ALA A 279 9.80 -3.40 -20.00
C ALA A 279 10.29 -1.96 -20.23
N ARG A 280 10.09 -1.39 -21.42
CA ARG A 280 10.55 -0.01 -21.75
C ARG A 280 10.01 1.05 -20.77
N SER A 281 8.74 0.92 -20.36
CA SER A 281 8.12 1.80 -19.37
C SER A 281 8.74 1.66 -17.99
N ARG A 282 8.99 0.42 -17.55
CA ARG A 282 9.69 0.09 -16.30
C ARG A 282 11.06 0.75 -16.21
N THR A 283 11.89 0.61 -17.25
CA THR A 283 13.22 1.22 -17.30
C THR A 283 13.15 2.74 -17.32
N ARG A 284 12.28 3.35 -18.13
CA ARG A 284 12.09 4.81 -18.14
C ARG A 284 11.65 5.33 -16.77
N PHE A 285 10.71 4.66 -16.12
CA PHE A 285 10.24 5.00 -14.77
C PHE A 285 11.37 4.87 -13.73
N LEU A 286 12.14 3.78 -13.77
CA LEU A 286 13.28 3.54 -12.88
C LEU A 286 14.39 4.60 -13.05
N LEU A 287 14.85 4.85 -14.28
CA LEU A 287 15.88 5.85 -14.58
C LEU A 287 15.44 7.25 -14.15
N THR A 288 14.26 7.70 -14.61
CA THR A 288 13.80 9.06 -14.32
C THR A 288 13.46 9.27 -12.84
N ARG A 289 12.89 8.27 -12.16
CA ARG A 289 12.64 8.34 -10.71
C ARG A 289 13.95 8.29 -9.92
N GLY A 290 14.90 7.44 -10.34
CA GLY A 290 16.19 7.31 -9.69
C GLY A 290 17.00 8.61 -9.73
N LEU A 291 17.12 9.20 -10.93
CA LEU A 291 17.73 10.53 -11.12
C LEU A 291 17.01 11.62 -10.31
N LEU A 292 15.67 11.61 -10.26
CA LEU A 292 14.92 12.56 -9.44
C LEU A 292 15.20 12.40 -7.94
N LEU A 293 15.37 11.17 -7.43
CA LEU A 293 15.75 10.96 -6.03
C LEU A 293 17.18 11.45 -5.74
N ILE A 294 18.13 11.29 -6.67
CA ILE A 294 19.49 11.84 -6.54
C ILE A 294 19.45 13.37 -6.46
N VAL A 295 18.71 14.03 -7.37
CA VAL A 295 18.53 15.50 -7.34
C VAL A 295 17.84 15.95 -6.05
N LEU A 296 16.81 15.24 -5.61
CA LEU A 296 16.07 15.54 -4.38
C LEU A 296 16.94 15.41 -3.13
N GLU A 297 17.87 14.44 -3.08
CA GLU A 297 18.83 14.32 -1.98
C GLU A 297 19.73 15.56 -1.91
N LEU A 298 20.44 15.84 -3.00
CA LEU A 298 21.48 16.87 -3.05
C LEU A 298 20.92 18.29 -2.80
N THR A 299 19.67 18.52 -3.18
CA THR A 299 18.97 19.81 -3.02
C THR A 299 18.15 19.87 -1.73
N VAL A 300 16.97 19.26 -1.71
CA VAL A 300 15.96 19.44 -0.66
C VAL A 300 16.32 18.66 0.60
N VAL A 301 16.65 17.36 0.49
CA VAL A 301 16.91 16.54 1.69
C VAL A 301 18.17 17.02 2.40
N ARG A 302 19.23 17.38 1.67
CA ARG A 302 20.43 18.02 2.24
C ARG A 302 20.06 19.24 3.09
N LEU A 303 19.26 20.17 2.55
CA LEU A 303 18.81 21.37 3.28
C LEU A 303 17.88 21.04 4.47
N LEU A 304 17.11 19.94 4.38
CA LEU A 304 16.27 19.46 5.48
C LEU A 304 17.03 18.75 6.60
N TRP A 305 18.28 18.32 6.36
CA TRP A 305 19.18 17.81 7.40
C TRP A 305 20.15 18.87 7.91
N ILE A 306 20.78 19.58 6.99
CA ILE A 306 21.87 20.53 7.20
C ILE A 306 21.40 21.87 6.64
N PRO A 307 20.94 22.83 7.48
CA PRO A 307 20.45 24.14 7.04
C PRO A 307 21.51 25.11 6.46
N ASP A 308 22.57 24.59 5.85
CA ASP A 308 23.62 25.35 5.15
C ASP A 308 23.30 25.42 3.65
N PRO A 309 22.96 26.59 3.08
CA PRO A 309 22.69 26.74 1.67
C PRO A 309 23.97 26.68 0.79
N PHE A 310 25.17 26.82 1.36
CA PHE A 310 26.43 27.01 0.62
C PHE A 310 27.24 25.72 0.35
N TYR A 311 26.73 24.57 0.78
CA TYR A 311 27.29 23.22 0.53
C TYR A 311 28.69 23.00 1.15
N HIS A 312 28.94 23.52 2.35
CA HIS A 312 30.16 23.23 3.13
C HIS A 312 30.20 21.76 3.57
N PHE A 313 29.04 21.19 3.94
CA PHE A 313 28.89 19.78 4.25
C PHE A 313 27.68 19.19 3.51
N THR A 314 27.89 18.09 2.79
CA THR A 314 26.84 17.32 2.12
C THR A 314 26.88 15.88 2.63
N LEU A 315 25.69 15.29 2.81
CA LEU A 315 25.55 13.92 3.34
C LEU A 315 24.78 13.08 2.31
N LEU A 316 25.41 12.01 1.81
CA LEU A 316 24.78 11.09 0.87
C LEU A 316 24.12 9.95 1.66
N GLN A 317 22.78 9.90 1.66
CA GLN A 317 21.98 9.05 2.54
C GLN A 317 21.17 8.02 1.76
N VAL A 318 20.09 7.54 2.38
CA VAL A 318 19.21 6.49 1.85
C VAL A 318 18.51 6.88 0.54
N ILE A 319 18.23 8.17 0.30
CA ILE A 319 17.52 8.60 -0.91
C ILE A 319 18.48 8.63 -2.12
N TRP A 320 19.72 9.07 -1.92
CA TRP A 320 20.79 8.99 -2.91
C TRP A 320 21.03 7.57 -3.41
N VAL A 321 21.21 6.61 -2.48
CA VAL A 321 21.41 5.20 -2.87
C VAL A 321 20.15 4.55 -3.42
N LEU A 322 18.95 4.88 -2.93
CA LEU A 322 17.70 4.46 -3.58
C LEU A 322 17.64 4.95 -5.02
N GLY A 323 18.13 6.17 -5.29
CA GLY A 323 18.21 6.74 -6.62
C GLY A 323 19.14 5.95 -7.55
N TRP A 324 20.39 5.73 -7.14
CA TRP A 324 21.36 4.94 -7.92
C TRP A 324 20.95 3.48 -8.09
N SER A 325 20.42 2.83 -7.05
CA SER A 325 19.90 1.47 -7.14
C SER A 325 18.74 1.37 -8.13
N MET A 326 17.87 2.38 -8.24
CA MET A 326 16.86 2.44 -9.30
C MET A 326 17.49 2.61 -10.70
N VAL A 327 18.56 3.41 -10.84
CA VAL A 327 19.26 3.58 -12.13
C VAL A 327 19.90 2.26 -12.58
N VAL A 328 20.66 1.58 -11.72
CA VAL A 328 21.27 0.27 -12.01
C VAL A 328 20.20 -0.79 -12.29
N LEU A 329 19.14 -0.84 -11.48
CA LEU A 329 18.01 -1.74 -11.73
C LEU A 329 17.30 -1.41 -13.05
N GLY A 330 17.31 -0.15 -13.50
CA GLY A 330 16.78 0.25 -14.81
C GLY A 330 17.39 -0.55 -15.96
N ALA A 331 18.71 -0.68 -15.98
CA ALA A 331 19.44 -1.50 -16.95
C ALA A 331 19.26 -3.00 -16.66
N LEU A 332 19.51 -3.43 -15.42
CA LEU A 332 19.45 -4.85 -15.01
C LEU A 332 18.06 -5.47 -15.19
N SER A 333 16.99 -4.66 -15.22
CA SER A 333 15.61 -5.13 -15.37
C SER A 333 15.28 -5.82 -16.70
N PHE A 334 16.13 -5.68 -17.72
CA PHE A 334 16.04 -6.43 -18.98
C PHE A 334 16.68 -7.83 -18.91
N ALA A 335 17.57 -8.08 -17.95
CA ALA A 335 18.28 -9.35 -17.85
C ALA A 335 17.34 -10.50 -17.40
N PRO A 336 17.64 -11.77 -17.76
CA PRO A 336 16.92 -12.93 -17.23
C PRO A 336 16.92 -12.93 -15.70
N ARG A 337 15.81 -13.37 -15.08
CA ARG A 337 15.64 -13.33 -13.61
C ARG A 337 16.79 -14.00 -12.85
N ALA A 338 17.37 -15.08 -13.41
CA ALA A 338 18.54 -15.76 -12.84
C ALA A 338 19.78 -14.85 -12.75
N VAL A 339 20.04 -14.01 -13.75
CA VAL A 339 21.14 -13.03 -13.75
C VAL A 339 20.90 -11.96 -12.68
N VAL A 340 19.65 -11.48 -12.54
CA VAL A 340 19.30 -10.49 -11.51
C VAL A 340 19.46 -11.07 -10.10
N ILE A 341 19.11 -12.34 -9.91
CA ILE A 341 19.32 -13.07 -8.64
C ILE A 341 20.82 -13.26 -8.38
N ALA A 342 21.59 -13.75 -9.35
CA ALA A 342 23.01 -14.01 -9.20
C ALA A 342 23.79 -12.72 -8.88
N PHE A 343 23.51 -11.63 -9.62
CA PHE A 343 24.07 -10.31 -9.36
C PHE A 343 23.69 -9.79 -7.96
N GLY A 344 22.39 -9.83 -7.62
CA GLY A 344 21.93 -9.37 -6.31
C GLY A 344 22.50 -10.19 -5.15
N ALA A 345 22.64 -11.49 -5.32
CA ALA A 345 23.25 -12.39 -4.34
C ALA A 345 24.76 -12.16 -4.21
N ALA A 346 25.49 -11.99 -5.33
CA ALA A 346 26.92 -11.68 -5.29
C ALA A 346 27.20 -10.38 -4.52
N LEU A 347 26.43 -9.32 -4.77
CA LEU A 347 26.63 -8.04 -4.07
C LEU A 347 26.21 -8.05 -2.59
N VAL A 348 25.30 -8.92 -2.15
CA VAL A 348 24.88 -9.00 -0.74
C VAL A 348 25.64 -10.06 0.05
N LEU A 349 25.98 -11.20 -0.56
CA LEU A 349 26.71 -12.29 0.11
C LEU A 349 28.23 -12.07 0.06
N GLY A 350 28.75 -11.47 -1.01
CA GLY A 350 30.18 -11.41 -1.30
C GLY A 350 30.89 -10.11 -0.91
N HIS A 351 30.18 -8.99 -0.68
CA HIS A 351 30.84 -7.70 -0.48
C HIS A 351 31.73 -7.66 0.78
N ASN A 352 31.38 -8.37 1.86
CA ASN A 352 32.22 -8.40 3.07
C ASN A 352 33.60 -9.04 2.84
N ALA A 353 33.78 -9.85 1.78
CA ALA A 353 35.11 -10.34 1.37
C ALA A 353 36.03 -9.24 0.80
N LEU A 354 35.48 -8.04 0.54
CA LEU A 354 36.20 -6.87 0.03
C LEU A 354 36.48 -5.83 1.14
N ASP A 355 36.02 -6.03 2.37
CA ASP A 355 36.16 -5.07 3.49
C ASP A 355 37.62 -4.76 3.86
N SER A 356 38.55 -5.65 3.50
CA SER A 356 40.01 -5.49 3.62
C SER A 356 40.63 -4.61 2.54
N VAL A 357 39.96 -4.42 1.41
CA VAL A 357 40.45 -3.58 0.29
C VAL A 357 40.08 -2.14 0.57
N LYS A 358 41.11 -1.30 0.80
CA LYS A 358 40.95 0.09 1.25
C LYS A 358 41.02 1.09 0.13
N ALA A 359 40.21 2.15 0.20
CA ALA A 359 40.08 3.16 -0.84
C ALA A 359 41.42 3.77 -1.26
N GLU A 360 42.34 3.98 -0.31
CA GLU A 360 43.68 4.54 -0.53
C GLU A 360 44.50 3.73 -1.53
N SER A 361 44.29 2.40 -1.61
CA SER A 361 44.99 1.52 -2.56
C SER A 361 44.67 1.83 -4.04
N PHE A 362 43.59 2.57 -4.30
CA PHE A 362 43.18 2.99 -5.64
C PHE A 362 43.65 4.41 -6.02
N GLY A 363 44.36 5.12 -5.13
CA GLY A 363 44.93 6.45 -5.39
C GLY A 363 43.87 7.45 -5.88
N ALA A 364 44.03 7.96 -7.11
CA ALA A 364 43.07 8.88 -7.73
C ALA A 364 41.63 8.30 -7.86
N TRP A 365 41.47 6.97 -7.87
CA TRP A 365 40.18 6.30 -7.91
C TRP A 365 39.60 5.98 -6.53
N ALA A 366 40.27 6.35 -5.43
CA ALA A 366 39.76 6.21 -4.06
C ALA A 366 38.33 6.77 -3.86
N PRO A 367 37.94 7.93 -4.45
CA PRO A 367 36.56 8.42 -4.34
C PRO A 367 35.52 7.46 -4.93
N LEU A 368 35.86 6.71 -5.99
CA LEU A 368 34.96 5.71 -6.59
C LEU A 368 34.78 4.49 -5.67
N TRP A 369 35.86 4.00 -5.05
CA TRP A 369 35.76 2.91 -4.07
C TRP A 369 34.92 3.31 -2.85
N ASN A 370 35.05 4.55 -2.39
CA ASN A 370 34.21 5.09 -1.32
C ASN A 370 32.73 5.18 -1.72
N LEU A 371 32.42 5.64 -2.94
CA LEU A 371 31.04 5.66 -3.42
C LEU A 371 30.45 4.24 -3.56
N LEU A 372 31.26 3.24 -3.89
CA LEU A 372 30.81 1.86 -4.09
C LEU A 372 30.71 1.05 -2.79
N HIS A 373 31.75 1.05 -1.96
CA HIS A 373 31.94 0.07 -0.88
C HIS A 373 32.31 0.71 0.47
N GLU A 374 33.23 1.68 0.50
CA GLU A 374 33.80 2.19 1.76
C GLU A 374 33.23 3.53 2.26
N ARG A 375 32.91 3.63 3.55
CA ARG A 375 32.24 4.81 4.11
C ARG A 375 33.25 5.90 4.53
N ALA A 376 33.49 6.89 3.67
CA ALA A 376 34.40 8.01 3.95
C ALA A 376 33.77 9.41 3.83
N THR A 377 34.45 10.40 4.43
CA THR A 377 34.26 11.83 4.18
C THR A 377 35.25 12.30 3.12
N LEU A 378 34.75 12.62 1.94
CA LEU A 378 35.54 13.14 0.82
C LEU A 378 35.64 14.66 0.91
N THR A 379 36.83 15.23 0.70
CA THR A 379 37.00 16.69 0.54
C THR A 379 36.99 17.01 -0.97
N LEU A 380 36.01 17.77 -1.43
CA LEU A 380 35.90 18.16 -2.85
C LEU A 380 36.63 19.46 -3.17
N ALA A 381 36.71 20.37 -2.19
CA ALA A 381 37.40 21.65 -2.27
C ALA A 381 37.68 22.16 -0.84
N PRO A 382 38.55 23.17 -0.65
CA PRO A 382 38.69 23.84 0.64
C PRO A 382 37.34 24.25 1.22
N GLY A 383 37.06 23.83 2.47
CA GLY A 383 35.80 24.09 3.16
C GLY A 383 34.57 23.32 2.63
N ARG A 384 34.72 22.36 1.70
CA ARG A 384 33.60 21.57 1.13
C ARG A 384 33.83 20.06 1.22
N GLN A 385 33.03 19.41 2.06
CA GLN A 385 33.10 17.98 2.35
C GLN A 385 31.81 17.24 1.99
N VAL A 386 31.95 15.98 1.59
CA VAL A 386 30.86 15.05 1.28
C VAL A 386 31.05 13.74 2.04
N LEU A 387 30.18 13.47 3.02
CA LEU A 387 30.16 12.18 3.71
C LEU A 387 29.32 11.17 2.92
N VAL A 388 29.98 10.16 2.35
CA VAL A 388 29.36 8.99 1.74
C VAL A 388 28.87 8.08 2.87
N SER A 389 27.60 8.24 3.29
CA SER A 389 27.07 7.47 4.41
C SER A 389 26.42 6.15 4.01
N TYR A 390 26.10 5.93 2.73
CA TYR A 390 25.44 4.72 2.22
C TYR A 390 26.17 4.19 0.96
N PRO A 391 27.34 3.52 1.07
CA PRO A 391 28.09 3.00 -0.08
C PRO A 391 27.25 2.02 -0.92
N LEU A 392 27.26 2.17 -2.25
CA LEU A 392 26.21 1.68 -3.15
C LEU A 392 26.03 0.15 -3.19
N VAL A 393 27.12 -0.62 -3.21
CA VAL A 393 27.17 -2.04 -3.63
C VAL A 393 26.09 -2.93 -2.99
N PRO A 394 26.03 -3.09 -1.65
CA PRO A 394 25.06 -3.99 -1.05
C PRO A 394 23.62 -3.51 -1.19
N TRP A 395 23.36 -2.19 -1.19
CA TRP A 395 22.00 -1.66 -1.40
C TRP A 395 21.49 -1.88 -2.83
N VAL A 396 22.36 -1.80 -3.83
CA VAL A 396 22.05 -2.19 -5.21
C VAL A 396 21.68 -3.67 -5.25
N GLY A 397 22.44 -4.52 -4.55
CA GLY A 397 22.16 -5.95 -4.39
C GLY A 397 20.79 -6.23 -3.75
N VAL A 398 20.47 -5.58 -2.63
CA VAL A 398 19.17 -5.70 -1.95
C VAL A 398 18.01 -5.27 -2.86
N MET A 399 18.17 -4.24 -3.69
CA MET A 399 17.12 -3.83 -4.64
C MET A 399 16.95 -4.85 -5.78
N ALA A 400 18.04 -5.43 -6.29
CA ALA A 400 18.00 -6.49 -7.30
C ALA A 400 17.32 -7.78 -6.77
N LEU A 401 17.66 -8.21 -5.55
CA LEU A 401 16.98 -9.32 -4.87
C LEU A 401 15.50 -9.01 -4.62
N GLY A 402 15.17 -7.77 -4.21
CA GLY A 402 13.79 -7.32 -4.08
C GLY A 402 13.00 -7.36 -5.39
N TYR A 403 13.64 -7.02 -6.51
CA TYR A 403 13.04 -7.12 -7.84
C TYR A 403 12.77 -8.57 -8.25
N ALA A 404 13.72 -9.48 -8.02
CA ALA A 404 13.52 -10.90 -8.27
C ALA A 404 12.39 -11.49 -7.39
N LEU A 405 12.36 -11.12 -6.10
CA LEU A 405 11.30 -11.45 -5.15
C LEU A 405 9.93 -10.96 -5.65
N GLY A 406 9.84 -9.87 -6.39
CA GLY A 406 8.60 -9.37 -6.98
C GLY A 406 7.79 -10.42 -7.76
N SER A 407 8.46 -11.42 -8.34
CA SER A 407 7.80 -12.53 -9.05
C SER A 407 6.92 -13.43 -8.16
N ILE A 408 7.20 -13.54 -6.85
CA ILE A 408 6.34 -14.35 -5.95
C ILE A 408 4.98 -13.71 -5.68
N PHE A 409 4.80 -12.42 -6.02
CA PHE A 409 3.52 -11.72 -5.89
C PHE A 409 2.53 -12.04 -7.01
N GLU A 410 2.95 -12.72 -8.08
CA GLU A 410 2.08 -13.33 -9.10
C GLU A 410 1.51 -14.69 -8.63
N MET A 411 2.07 -15.30 -7.58
CA MET A 411 1.63 -16.60 -7.06
C MET A 411 0.38 -16.48 -6.18
N SER A 412 -0.36 -17.60 -6.04
CA SER A 412 -1.47 -17.67 -5.09
C SER A 412 -1.01 -17.36 -3.66
N ALA A 413 -1.87 -16.70 -2.87
CA ALA A 413 -1.51 -16.15 -1.56
C ALA A 413 -0.88 -17.18 -0.60
N LEU A 414 -1.29 -18.45 -0.67
CA LEU A 414 -0.68 -19.55 0.10
C LEU A 414 0.75 -19.85 -0.34
N ARG A 415 1.01 -20.00 -1.65
CA ARG A 415 2.36 -20.22 -2.19
C ARG A 415 3.28 -19.02 -1.90
N ARG A 416 2.76 -17.80 -2.05
CA ARG A 416 3.47 -16.55 -1.72
C ARG A 416 3.85 -16.49 -0.24
N ARG A 417 2.92 -16.79 0.67
CA ARG A 417 3.17 -16.85 2.12
C ARG A 417 4.22 -17.91 2.46
N ALA A 418 4.14 -19.10 1.85
CA ALA A 418 5.14 -20.15 2.05
C ALA A 418 6.56 -19.72 1.62
N TRP A 419 6.70 -19.04 0.47
CA TRP A 419 7.98 -18.49 0.03
C TRP A 419 8.51 -17.37 0.94
N LEU A 420 7.66 -16.41 1.33
CA LEU A 420 8.06 -15.35 2.28
C LEU A 420 8.49 -15.91 3.63
N VAL A 421 7.79 -16.95 4.14
CA VAL A 421 8.16 -17.64 5.38
C VAL A 421 9.50 -18.37 5.25
N ARG A 422 9.72 -19.13 4.16
CA ARG A 422 10.98 -19.86 3.93
C ARG A 422 12.17 -18.91 3.81
N LEU A 423 12.05 -17.84 3.02
CA LEU A 423 13.11 -16.86 2.83
C LEU A 423 13.36 -16.04 4.10
N GLY A 424 12.30 -15.62 4.80
CA GLY A 424 12.42 -14.86 6.04
C GLY A 424 13.02 -15.67 7.18
N ALA A 425 12.54 -16.90 7.41
CA ALA A 425 13.08 -17.79 8.43
C ALA A 425 14.50 -18.25 8.09
N GLY A 426 14.77 -18.58 6.82
CA GLY A 426 16.12 -18.93 6.35
C GLY A 426 17.12 -17.79 6.57
N ALA A 427 16.72 -16.54 6.31
CA ALA A 427 17.56 -15.37 6.60
C ALA A 427 17.77 -15.15 8.10
N CYS A 428 16.75 -15.31 8.95
CA CYS A 428 16.91 -15.26 10.41
C CYS A 428 17.86 -16.35 10.94
N ILE A 429 17.75 -17.57 10.43
CA ILE A 429 18.64 -18.69 10.81
C ILE A 429 20.06 -18.43 10.33
N ALA A 430 20.25 -17.97 9.08
CA ALA A 430 21.57 -17.61 8.54
C ALA A 430 22.24 -16.48 9.34
N PHE A 431 21.47 -15.46 9.76
CA PHE A 431 21.96 -14.42 10.67
C PHE A 431 22.47 -15.00 11.99
N VAL A 432 21.67 -15.83 12.66
CA VAL A 432 22.04 -16.44 13.94
C VAL A 432 23.28 -17.33 13.80
N LEU A 433 23.38 -18.13 12.74
CA LEU A 433 24.54 -18.98 12.47
C LEU A 433 25.81 -18.15 12.16
N LEU A 434 25.74 -17.16 11.27
CA LEU A 434 26.89 -16.31 10.94
C LEU A 434 27.42 -15.56 12.18
N ARG A 435 26.53 -15.02 13.02
CA ARG A 435 26.96 -14.39 14.28
C ARG A 435 27.47 -15.42 15.28
N ALA A 436 26.87 -16.61 15.41
CA ALA A 436 27.38 -17.66 16.29
C ALA A 436 28.82 -18.11 15.93
N PHE A 437 29.15 -18.23 14.64
CA PHE A 437 30.52 -18.51 14.17
C PHE A 437 31.44 -17.29 14.17
N ASN A 438 30.88 -16.07 14.09
CA ASN A 438 31.57 -14.78 14.28
C ASN A 438 32.73 -14.47 13.31
N GLY A 439 32.90 -15.25 12.23
CA GLY A 439 34.06 -15.17 11.32
C GLY A 439 33.80 -14.57 9.93
N TYR A 440 32.55 -14.40 9.50
CA TYR A 440 32.22 -13.76 8.21
C TYR A 440 30.87 -13.04 8.26
N GLY A 441 30.71 -12.03 7.40
CA GLY A 441 29.45 -11.34 7.17
C GLY A 441 29.17 -10.20 8.13
N ASP A 442 30.08 -9.86 9.05
CA ASP A 442 30.11 -8.59 9.75
C ASP A 442 31.56 -8.21 10.11
N PRO A 443 32.02 -6.97 9.83
CA PRO A 443 33.38 -6.53 10.15
C PRO A 443 33.58 -6.22 11.65
N ALA A 444 32.52 -6.22 12.46
CA ALA A 444 32.57 -6.08 13.91
C ALA A 444 32.13 -7.40 14.59
N PRO A 445 33.07 -8.31 14.89
CA PRO A 445 32.78 -9.52 15.67
C PRO A 445 32.12 -9.16 17.00
N TRP A 446 31.03 -9.84 17.36
CA TRP A 446 30.44 -9.65 18.69
C TRP A 446 31.33 -10.30 19.75
N SER A 447 31.20 -9.83 20.98
CA SER A 447 31.93 -10.36 22.13
C SER A 447 31.06 -10.38 23.38
N ALA A 448 31.32 -11.35 24.26
CA ALA A 448 30.70 -11.40 25.58
C ALA A 448 30.97 -10.10 26.35
N GLN A 449 29.95 -9.62 27.05
CA GLN A 449 29.98 -8.37 27.81
C GLN A 449 29.73 -8.65 29.30
N ALA A 450 29.94 -7.63 30.15
CA ALA A 450 29.77 -7.71 31.60
C ALA A 450 28.38 -8.16 32.10
N THR A 451 27.35 -8.21 31.24
CA THR A 451 26.06 -8.85 31.54
C THR A 451 25.52 -9.61 30.33
N PRO A 452 24.74 -10.71 30.52
CA PRO A 452 24.12 -11.43 29.41
C PRO A 452 23.27 -10.53 28.50
N LEU A 453 22.58 -9.54 29.06
CA LEU A 453 21.80 -8.56 28.28
C LEU A 453 22.71 -7.71 27.39
N ARG A 454 23.85 -7.20 27.89
CA ARG A 454 24.83 -6.49 27.05
C ARG A 454 25.43 -7.43 25.98
N SER A 455 25.65 -8.72 26.28
CA SER A 455 26.09 -9.70 25.28
C SER A 455 25.06 -9.88 24.14
N VAL A 456 23.76 -9.87 24.45
CA VAL A 456 22.70 -9.86 23.44
C VAL A 456 22.70 -8.56 22.62
N LEU A 457 22.94 -7.40 23.24
CA LEU A 457 23.10 -6.15 22.49
C LEU A 457 24.32 -6.21 21.54
N SER A 458 25.44 -6.80 22.00
CA SER A 458 26.65 -7.05 21.21
C SER A 458 26.36 -7.95 20.00
N PHE A 459 25.68 -9.09 20.23
CA PHE A 459 25.25 -10.00 19.17
C PHE A 459 24.40 -9.30 18.09
N LEU A 460 23.48 -8.42 18.51
CA LEU A 460 22.59 -7.64 17.64
C LEU A 460 23.24 -6.39 17.02
N ASN A 461 24.43 -5.98 17.44
CA ASN A 461 25.13 -4.79 16.94
C ASN A 461 25.94 -5.14 15.69
N CYS A 462 25.36 -4.92 14.51
CA CYS A 462 25.93 -5.28 13.20
C CYS A 462 26.20 -4.01 12.38
N GLU A 463 27.25 -3.99 11.55
CA GLU A 463 27.63 -2.80 10.79
C GLU A 463 26.59 -2.45 9.70
N LYS A 464 26.28 -1.15 9.61
CA LYS A 464 25.22 -0.58 8.77
C LYS A 464 25.75 0.17 7.55
N TYR A 465 27.02 0.61 7.56
CA TYR A 465 27.58 1.52 6.57
C TYR A 465 29.02 1.13 6.16
N PRO A 466 29.22 0.23 5.17
CA PRO A 466 28.21 -0.48 4.38
C PRO A 466 27.38 -1.48 5.21
N PRO A 467 26.11 -1.75 4.86
CA PRO A 467 25.29 -2.73 5.58
C PRO A 467 25.89 -4.12 5.37
N SER A 468 26.34 -4.75 6.45
CA SER A 468 26.93 -6.08 6.40
C SER A 468 25.91 -7.15 5.96
N LEU A 469 26.40 -8.33 5.57
CA LEU A 469 25.55 -9.49 5.34
C LEU A 469 24.72 -9.84 6.59
N ALA A 470 25.32 -9.80 7.78
CA ALA A 470 24.62 -10.06 9.04
C ALA A 470 23.54 -9.00 9.32
N PHE A 471 23.85 -7.71 9.14
CA PHE A 471 22.88 -6.61 9.25
C PHE A 471 21.72 -6.78 8.25
N SER A 472 22.05 -7.15 7.01
CA SER A 472 21.08 -7.39 5.94
C SER A 472 20.16 -8.56 6.25
N LEU A 473 20.69 -9.67 6.76
CA LEU A 473 19.89 -10.83 7.17
C LEU A 473 19.04 -10.56 8.42
N MET A 474 19.62 -9.92 9.45
CA MET A 474 18.94 -9.49 10.68
C MET A 474 17.72 -8.62 10.40
N THR A 475 17.79 -7.75 9.39
CA THR A 475 16.74 -6.80 9.04
C THR A 475 15.75 -7.34 8.01
N LEU A 476 16.22 -7.98 6.94
CA LEU A 476 15.37 -8.48 5.86
C LEU A 476 14.61 -9.75 6.25
N GLY A 477 15.19 -10.63 7.08
CA GLY A 477 14.54 -11.86 7.52
C GLY A 477 13.19 -11.60 8.23
N PRO A 478 13.17 -10.82 9.34
CA PRO A 478 11.93 -10.44 10.00
C PRO A 478 11.01 -9.58 9.14
N ALA A 479 11.54 -8.74 8.24
CA ALA A 479 10.72 -7.97 7.31
C ALA A 479 9.93 -8.88 6.33
N LEU A 480 10.55 -9.95 5.81
CA LEU A 480 9.90 -10.95 4.98
C LEU A 480 8.84 -11.74 5.76
N LEU A 481 9.11 -12.09 7.03
CA LEU A 481 8.14 -12.72 7.92
C LEU A 481 6.93 -11.81 8.19
N LEU A 482 7.16 -10.52 8.52
CA LEU A 482 6.08 -9.54 8.68
C LEU A 482 5.25 -9.40 7.40
N LEU A 483 5.90 -9.38 6.23
CA LEU A 483 5.23 -9.34 4.92
C LEU A 483 4.37 -10.59 4.64
N ALA A 484 4.72 -11.75 5.22
CA ALA A 484 3.97 -12.99 5.12
C ALA A 484 2.71 -13.05 6.01
N PHE A 485 2.69 -12.28 7.11
CA PHE A 485 1.66 -12.35 8.16
C PHE A 485 0.90 -11.04 8.40
N VAL A 486 0.98 -10.05 7.48
CA VAL A 486 0.41 -8.70 7.66
C VAL A 486 -1.04 -8.74 8.21
N PRO A 487 -1.33 -8.07 9.34
CA PRO A 487 -2.64 -8.11 10.00
C PRO A 487 -3.66 -7.20 9.29
N THR A 488 -4.12 -7.61 8.11
CA THR A 488 -4.99 -6.82 7.21
C THR A 488 -6.35 -6.41 7.78
N ARG A 489 -6.78 -6.96 8.92
CA ARG A 489 -8.11 -6.75 9.52
C ARG A 489 -8.18 -5.64 10.59
N LEU A 490 -7.06 -5.18 11.15
CA LEU A 490 -7.05 -4.28 12.31
C LEU A 490 -7.20 -2.79 11.94
N ARG A 491 -7.75 -1.98 12.86
CA ARG A 491 -7.82 -0.50 12.71
C ARG A 491 -6.44 0.14 12.59
N ALA A 492 -5.47 -0.30 13.40
CA ALA A 492 -4.07 0.15 13.33
C ALA A 492 -3.43 -0.08 11.94
N SER A 493 -3.80 -1.17 11.26
CA SER A 493 -3.32 -1.45 9.90
C SER A 493 -3.79 -0.42 8.87
N ARG A 494 -4.95 0.23 9.08
CA ARG A 494 -5.42 1.34 8.24
C ARG A 494 -4.63 2.64 8.47
N PHE A 495 -4.08 2.83 9.67
CA PHE A 495 -3.21 3.97 9.98
C PHE A 495 -1.87 3.86 9.24
N LEU A 496 -1.20 2.70 9.35
CA LEU A 496 0.07 2.45 8.66
C LEU A 496 -0.05 2.52 7.12
N LEU A 497 -1.15 1.99 6.56
CA LEU A 497 -1.43 2.06 5.12
C LEU A 497 -1.41 3.50 4.56
N VAL A 498 -1.81 4.52 5.34
CA VAL A 498 -1.80 5.92 4.87
C VAL A 498 -0.37 6.39 4.60
N PHE A 499 0.57 6.20 5.52
CA PHE A 499 1.96 6.60 5.31
C PHE A 499 2.63 5.79 4.19
N GLY A 500 2.39 4.47 4.17
CA GLY A 500 2.97 3.58 3.17
C GLY A 500 2.46 3.82 1.74
N GLN A 501 1.28 4.44 1.57
CA GLN A 501 0.75 4.83 0.27
C GLN A 501 1.43 6.06 -0.34
N VAL A 502 1.94 6.99 0.50
CA VAL A 502 2.54 8.27 0.09
C VAL A 502 3.90 8.54 0.77
N PRO A 503 4.84 7.58 0.71
CA PRO A 503 6.05 7.57 1.55
C PRO A 503 6.96 8.76 1.33
N LEU A 504 7.08 9.25 0.08
CA LEU A 504 7.96 10.37 -0.25
C LEU A 504 7.47 11.70 0.34
N LEU A 505 6.15 11.92 0.39
CA LEU A 505 5.58 13.10 1.04
C LEU A 505 5.84 13.04 2.54
N PHE A 506 5.62 11.88 3.17
CA PHE A 506 5.93 11.70 4.58
C PHE A 506 7.42 11.89 4.85
N TYR A 507 8.31 11.38 3.99
CA TYR A 507 9.76 11.55 4.08
C TYR A 507 10.16 13.04 4.11
N VAL A 508 9.69 13.84 3.15
CA VAL A 508 10.01 15.27 3.12
C VAL A 508 9.39 16.03 4.31
N LEU A 509 8.11 15.78 4.62
CA LEU A 509 7.41 16.55 5.64
C LEU A 509 7.85 16.23 7.08
N HIS A 510 8.23 15.00 7.40
CA HIS A 510 8.69 14.68 8.77
C HIS A 510 10.10 15.21 9.05
N LEU A 511 11.01 15.24 8.07
CA LEU A 511 12.30 15.91 8.22
C LEU A 511 12.10 17.41 8.45
N LEU A 512 11.31 18.08 7.60
CA LEU A 512 10.94 19.49 7.76
C LEU A 512 10.35 19.76 9.15
N LEU A 513 9.34 19.00 9.56
CA LEU A 513 8.67 19.19 10.85
C LEU A 513 9.63 18.98 12.03
N LEU A 514 10.34 17.84 12.09
CA LEU A 514 11.20 17.51 13.23
C LEU A 514 12.44 18.40 13.31
N ARG A 515 13.05 18.76 12.18
CA ARG A 515 14.28 19.57 12.14
C ARG A 515 14.00 21.04 12.46
N TYR A 516 13.03 21.65 11.80
CA TYR A 516 12.80 23.09 11.89
C TYR A 516 12.01 23.48 13.15
N THR A 517 11.44 22.51 13.88
CA THR A 517 10.97 22.71 15.27
C THR A 517 12.07 22.45 16.31
N ALA A 518 13.06 21.60 16.03
CA ALA A 518 14.23 21.43 16.92
C ALA A 518 15.13 22.68 16.97
N ILE A 519 15.39 23.30 15.82
CA ILE A 519 16.35 24.40 15.67
C ILE A 519 16.07 25.61 16.60
N PRO A 520 14.83 26.14 16.71
CA PRO A 520 14.55 27.22 17.66
C PRO A 520 14.79 26.83 19.12
N VAL A 521 14.44 25.59 19.51
CA VAL A 521 14.67 25.09 20.87
C VAL A 521 16.17 24.87 21.13
N ALA A 522 16.93 24.47 20.09
CA ALA A 522 18.39 24.35 20.15
C ALA A 522 19.06 25.72 20.36
N TRP A 523 18.64 26.74 19.61
CA TRP A 523 19.10 28.12 19.77
C TRP A 523 18.78 28.66 21.17
N LEU A 524 17.56 28.44 21.68
CA LEU A 524 17.15 28.89 23.02
C LEU A 524 17.93 28.20 24.15
N ARG A 525 18.49 26.99 23.95
CA ARG A 525 19.33 26.30 24.95
C ARG A 525 20.83 26.54 24.81
N HIS A 526 21.34 26.69 23.59
CA HIS A 526 22.78 26.64 23.28
C HIS A 526 23.31 27.88 22.52
N GLY A 527 22.45 28.84 22.19
CA GLY A 527 22.79 30.04 21.43
C GLY A 527 23.49 29.72 20.11
N ALA A 528 24.51 30.51 19.75
CA ALA A 528 25.30 30.30 18.53
C ALA A 528 26.02 28.93 18.47
N ASN A 529 26.29 28.29 19.61
CA ASN A 529 26.88 26.93 19.63
C ASN A 529 25.89 25.86 19.17
N ALA A 530 24.57 26.15 19.11
CA ALA A 530 23.60 25.25 18.50
C ALA A 530 23.99 24.91 17.04
N PHE A 531 24.47 25.88 16.27
CA PHE A 531 24.78 25.70 14.84
C PHE A 531 26.15 25.09 14.56
N ARG A 532 26.99 24.85 15.58
CA ARG A 532 28.27 24.16 15.43
C ARG A 532 28.10 22.64 15.46
N MET A 533 28.94 21.91 14.73
CA MET A 533 28.96 20.44 14.78
C MET A 533 29.58 19.94 16.10
N PRO A 534 29.15 18.77 16.63
CA PRO A 534 29.83 18.10 17.74
C PRO A 534 31.34 17.89 17.48
N PRO A 535 32.21 17.99 18.51
CA PRO A 535 31.87 18.28 19.91
C PRO A 535 31.53 19.76 20.18
N LEU A 536 32.01 20.68 19.34
CA LEU A 536 31.96 22.14 19.49
C LEU A 536 30.54 22.75 19.50
N GLY A 537 29.53 21.96 19.19
CA GLY A 537 28.12 22.32 19.26
C GLY A 537 27.20 21.10 19.23
N THR A 538 25.92 21.34 18.95
CA THR A 538 24.86 20.32 18.99
C THR A 538 24.27 19.99 17.60
N ALA A 539 24.84 20.54 16.53
CA ALA A 539 24.35 20.44 15.15
C ALA A 539 22.84 20.75 14.99
N GLY A 540 22.32 21.72 15.76
CA GLY A 540 20.93 22.17 15.73
C GLY A 540 19.96 21.27 16.52
N SER A 541 20.47 20.43 17.43
CA SER A 541 19.66 19.68 18.40
C SER A 541 19.56 20.45 19.73
N PRO A 542 18.39 20.43 20.42
CA PRO A 542 18.28 20.93 21.78
C PRO A 542 18.92 20.00 22.80
N GLU A 543 19.25 18.75 22.47
CA GLU A 543 19.80 17.73 23.39
C GLU A 543 18.91 17.50 24.63
N LEU A 544 17.66 17.14 24.37
CA LEU A 544 16.64 16.83 25.38
C LEU A 544 16.62 15.32 25.71
N PRO A 545 16.16 14.91 26.91
CA PRO A 545 16.09 13.51 27.31
C PRO A 545 15.29 12.62 26.34
N LEU A 546 15.60 11.32 26.30
CA LEU A 546 15.02 10.37 25.33
C LEU A 546 13.48 10.31 25.38
N ILE A 547 12.86 10.58 26.54
CA ILE A 547 11.39 10.67 26.65
C ILE A 547 10.80 11.78 25.77
N CYS A 548 11.49 12.92 25.63
CA CYS A 548 11.07 14.01 24.76
C CYS A 548 11.10 13.60 23.27
N THR A 549 12.04 12.74 22.88
CA THR A 549 12.08 12.16 21.52
C THR A 549 10.82 11.35 21.23
N PHE A 550 10.36 10.49 22.15
CA PHE A 550 9.13 9.71 21.96
C PHE A 550 7.88 10.61 21.88
N LEU A 551 7.78 11.63 22.74
CA LEU A 551 6.67 12.59 22.72
C LEU A 551 6.60 13.37 21.40
N VAL A 552 7.74 13.91 20.94
CA VAL A 552 7.82 14.66 19.67
C VAL A 552 7.56 13.74 18.47
N TRP A 553 8.06 12.51 18.48
CA TRP A 553 7.77 11.51 17.44
C TRP A 553 6.27 11.22 17.33
N VAL A 554 5.58 10.94 18.45
CA VAL A 554 4.13 10.73 18.46
C VAL A 554 3.38 11.97 17.97
N THR A 555 3.74 13.18 18.44
CA THR A 555 3.14 14.43 17.99
C THR A 555 3.33 14.66 16.48
N ALA A 556 4.51 14.39 15.93
CA ALA A 556 4.78 14.48 14.50
C ALA A 556 3.91 13.50 13.69
N LEU A 557 3.74 12.25 14.15
CA LEU A 557 2.85 11.28 13.49
C LEU A 557 1.39 11.75 13.49
N LEU A 558 0.91 12.33 14.60
CA LEU A 558 -0.46 12.86 14.72
C LEU A 558 -0.70 14.06 13.78
N ILE A 559 0.28 14.95 13.63
CA ILE A 559 0.23 16.10 12.71
C ILE A 559 0.27 15.64 11.24
N LEU A 560 1.14 14.70 10.90
CA LEU A 560 1.38 14.28 9.52
C LEU A 560 0.32 13.31 8.99
N TYR A 561 -0.33 12.51 9.85
CA TYR A 561 -1.38 11.57 9.45
C TYR A 561 -2.54 12.21 8.64
N PRO A 562 -3.21 13.29 9.08
CA PRO A 562 -4.28 13.92 8.31
C PRO A 562 -3.80 14.50 6.98
N LEU A 563 -2.57 15.02 6.91
CA LEU A 563 -1.96 15.53 5.68
C LEU A 563 -1.70 14.40 4.68
N CYS A 564 -1.06 13.32 5.11
CA CYS A 564 -0.83 12.12 4.30
C CYS A 564 -2.16 11.50 3.85
N ARG A 565 -3.19 11.47 4.72
CA ARG A 565 -4.54 10.97 4.39
C ARG A 565 -5.25 11.84 3.35
N ARG A 566 -5.04 13.16 3.35
CA ARG A 566 -5.55 14.09 2.33
C ARG A 566 -4.84 13.85 0.99
N TYR A 567 -3.51 13.82 0.96
CA TYR A 567 -2.74 13.60 -0.27
C TYR A 567 -2.94 12.20 -0.87
N ALA A 568 -3.04 11.15 -0.05
CA ALA A 568 -3.34 9.80 -0.51
C ALA A 568 -4.72 9.70 -1.20
N ARG A 569 -5.72 10.45 -0.71
CA ARG A 569 -7.04 10.57 -1.37
C ARG A 569 -6.92 11.33 -2.69
N LEU A 570 -6.23 12.48 -2.70
CA LEU A 570 -5.99 13.28 -3.91
C LEU A 570 -5.32 12.45 -5.02
N LYS A 571 -4.27 11.69 -4.68
CA LYS A 571 -3.55 10.79 -5.58
C LYS A 571 -4.40 9.59 -6.06
N ALA A 572 -5.47 9.23 -5.34
CA ALA A 572 -6.40 8.19 -5.74
C ALA A 572 -7.54 8.72 -6.65
N THR A 573 -7.94 9.99 -6.53
CA THR A 573 -9.02 10.58 -7.34
C THR A 573 -8.51 11.26 -8.61
N HIS A 574 -7.34 11.91 -8.60
CA HIS A 574 -6.81 12.63 -9.76
C HIS A 574 -5.95 11.74 -10.67
N ARG A 575 -6.21 11.82 -11.98
CA ARG A 575 -5.50 11.02 -13.00
C ARG A 575 -4.23 11.66 -13.58
N SER A 576 -3.86 12.88 -13.13
CA SER A 576 -2.73 13.63 -13.70
C SER A 576 -1.42 12.83 -13.68
N ALA A 577 -0.61 12.97 -14.73
CA ALA A 577 0.67 12.25 -14.84
C ALA A 577 1.59 12.56 -13.64
N TRP A 578 1.65 13.82 -13.23
CA TRP A 578 2.45 14.31 -12.10
C TRP A 578 2.09 13.62 -10.78
N LEU A 579 0.82 13.65 -10.35
CA LEU A 579 0.39 13.02 -9.09
C LEU A 579 0.52 11.49 -9.12
N ARG A 580 0.42 10.85 -10.29
CA ARG A 580 0.73 9.42 -10.46
C ARG A 580 2.21 9.13 -10.28
N TYR A 581 3.08 10.05 -10.69
CA TYR A 581 4.54 9.89 -10.69
C TYR A 581 5.16 10.00 -9.29
N PHE A 582 4.81 11.01 -8.49
CA PHE A 582 5.38 11.26 -7.14
C PHE A 582 4.73 10.41 -6.04
#